data_AF-A0A6P1ZHJ4-F1
#
_entry.id   AF-A0A6P1ZHJ4-F1
#
_cell.length_a   1.000
_cell.length_b   1.000
_cell.length_c   1.000
_cell.angle_alpha   90.00
_cell.angle_beta   90.00
_cell.angle_gamma   90.00
#
_symmetry.space_group_name_H-M   'P 1'
#
loop_
_entity.id
_entity.type
_entity.pdbx_description
1 polymer ?
#
loop_
_entity_poly.entity_id
_entity_poly.type
_entity_poly.pdbx_seq_one_letter_code
_entity_poly.pdbx_strand_id
1 'polypeptide(L)'
;MKILPCAALLLMLVGLTSCYAPAKMDITYVRFRCRFVVADVQSGDNLASSSSCDRFFQDHLCDQYANTLRMSFENRESCINACTAVSDRSSGNWYTTICSRFIHRGKTICQQYCRQHYEYSENRAET
;
A
#
# COMPACT_ATOMS: atom_id res chain seq x y z
N MET A 1 36.17 -40.44 23.22
CA MET A 1 34.88 -40.01 22.65
C MET A 1 34.47 -38.67 23.25
N LYS A 2 34.76 -37.56 22.56
CA LYS A 2 34.20 -36.23 22.87
C LYS A 2 34.06 -35.49 21.53
N ILE A 3 32.97 -35.75 20.82
CA ILE A 3 32.60 -34.98 19.62
C ILE A 3 31.91 -33.72 20.14
N LEU A 4 32.62 -32.63 19.93
CA LEU A 4 32.38 -31.27 20.36
C LEU A 4 30.99 -30.73 19.95
N PRO A 5 30.46 -29.75 20.71
CA PRO A 5 29.10 -29.21 20.65
C PRO A 5 28.94 -28.15 19.53
N CYS A 6 29.45 -28.43 18.33
CA CYS A 6 29.43 -27.46 17.22
C CYS A 6 28.07 -27.35 16.50
N ALA A 7 27.20 -28.35 16.61
CA ALA A 7 25.92 -28.35 15.89
C ALA A 7 24.89 -27.36 16.47
N ALA A 8 24.97 -27.04 17.77
CA ALA A 8 24.01 -26.15 18.41
C ALA A 8 24.25 -24.67 18.09
N LEU A 9 25.50 -24.27 17.84
CA LEU A 9 25.85 -22.87 17.56
C LEU A 9 25.41 -22.41 16.17
N LEU A 10 25.43 -23.33 15.19
CA LEU A 10 25.01 -23.06 13.80
C LEU A 10 23.49 -22.87 13.68
N LEU A 11 22.69 -23.55 14.51
CA LEU A 11 21.23 -23.40 14.50
C LEU A 11 20.75 -22.07 15.10
N MET A 12 21.50 -21.47 16.04
CA MET A 12 21.15 -20.15 16.58
C MET A 12 21.40 -19.00 15.59
N LEU A 13 22.37 -19.16 14.68
CA LEU A 13 22.69 -18.13 13.67
C LEU A 13 21.64 -18.02 12.56
N VAL A 14 20.90 -19.08 12.27
CA VAL A 14 19.81 -19.06 11.26
C VAL A 14 18.52 -18.44 11.83
N GLY A 15 18.35 -18.41 13.16
CA GLY A 15 17.19 -17.82 13.82
C GLY A 15 17.21 -16.29 13.94
N LEU A 16 18.38 -15.65 13.79
CA LEU A 16 18.56 -14.21 14.03
C LEU A 16 18.41 -13.34 12.77
N THR A 17 18.30 -13.93 11.57
CA THR A 17 18.32 -13.20 10.29
C THR A 17 16.95 -12.77 9.75
N SER A 18 15.87 -12.86 10.53
CA SER A 18 14.53 -12.53 10.02
C SER A 18 13.77 -11.52 10.88
N CYS A 19 14.47 -10.49 11.36
CA CYS A 19 13.84 -9.19 11.63
C CYS A 19 14.05 -8.26 10.43
N TYR A 20 13.54 -8.65 9.25
CA TYR A 20 13.46 -7.72 8.12
C TYR A 20 12.36 -6.70 8.46
N ALA A 21 12.76 -5.54 8.98
CA ALA A 21 11.85 -4.40 9.04
C ALA A 21 11.37 -4.13 7.60
N PRO A 22 10.05 -4.09 7.34
CA PRO A 22 9.55 -3.83 6.00
C PRO A 22 10.08 -2.47 5.55
N ALA A 23 10.81 -2.44 4.43
CA ALA A 23 11.30 -1.20 3.85
C ALA A 23 10.12 -0.23 3.66
N LYS A 24 10.30 1.04 4.07
CA LYS A 24 9.27 2.07 3.89
C LYS A 24 8.94 2.17 2.40
N MET A 25 7.66 2.10 2.08
CA MET A 25 7.12 2.14 0.73
C MET A 25 7.38 3.52 0.09
N ASP A 26 8.04 3.60 -1.06
CA ASP A 26 8.14 4.85 -1.82
C ASP A 26 6.84 5.14 -2.60
N ILE A 27 6.61 6.41 -2.96
CA ILE A 27 5.49 6.87 -3.81
C ILE A 27 5.50 6.14 -5.16
N THR A 28 6.68 5.87 -5.73
CA THR A 28 6.82 5.08 -6.96
C THR A 28 6.27 3.66 -6.76
N TYR A 29 6.52 3.07 -5.59
CA TYR A 29 6.04 1.75 -5.22
C TYR A 29 4.54 1.74 -4.94
N VAL A 30 3.96 2.82 -4.40
CA VAL A 30 2.50 3.01 -4.30
C VAL A 30 1.85 2.98 -5.68
N ARG A 31 2.37 3.79 -6.61
CA ARG A 31 1.85 3.88 -7.98
C ARG A 31 1.92 2.53 -8.68
N PHE A 32 3.06 1.84 -8.56
CA PHE A 32 3.25 0.49 -9.10
C PHE A 32 2.24 -0.49 -8.49
N ARG A 33 2.19 -0.63 -7.16
CA ARG A 33 1.28 -1.59 -6.51
C ARG A 33 -0.17 -1.31 -6.84
N CYS A 34 -0.58 -0.05 -6.94
CA CYS A 34 -1.92 0.34 -7.33
C CYS A 34 -2.28 -0.12 -8.77
N ARG A 35 -1.34 -0.03 -9.72
CA ARG A 35 -1.54 -0.47 -11.12
C ARG A 35 -1.51 -1.98 -11.30
N PHE A 36 -0.71 -2.69 -10.51
CA PHE A 36 -0.59 -4.15 -10.62
C PHE A 36 -1.52 -4.93 -9.69
N VAL A 37 -2.50 -4.25 -9.08
CA VAL A 37 -3.59 -4.88 -8.31
C VAL A 37 -4.35 -5.97 -9.10
N VAL A 38 -4.24 -5.98 -10.44
CA VAL A 38 -5.01 -6.81 -11.38
C VAL A 38 -4.38 -8.16 -11.74
N ALA A 39 -3.16 -8.48 -11.29
CA ALA A 39 -2.58 -9.78 -11.63
C ALA A 39 -3.40 -11.00 -11.12
N ASP A 40 -4.26 -10.79 -10.11
CA ASP A 40 -5.19 -11.80 -9.56
C ASP A 40 -6.67 -11.50 -9.89
N VAL A 41 -6.96 -10.82 -11.00
CA VAL A 41 -8.34 -10.87 -11.53
C VAL A 41 -8.50 -12.26 -12.14
N GLN A 42 -9.18 -13.14 -11.40
CA GLN A 42 -9.66 -14.42 -11.91
C GLN A 42 -10.20 -14.21 -13.32
N SER A 43 -9.74 -15.05 -14.25
CA SER A 43 -9.98 -15.07 -15.68
C SER A 43 -11.47 -15.15 -16.11
N GLY A 44 -12.41 -14.91 -15.19
CA GLY A 44 -13.85 -14.86 -15.40
C GLY A 44 -14.47 -13.45 -15.35
N ASP A 45 -13.78 -12.43 -14.82
CA ASP A 45 -14.29 -11.03 -14.78
C ASP A 45 -13.99 -10.32 -16.13
N ASN A 46 -14.44 -10.91 -17.25
CA ASN A 46 -14.42 -10.29 -18.59
C ASN A 46 -15.22 -8.97 -18.67
N LEU A 47 -15.89 -8.59 -17.58
CA LEU A 47 -16.66 -7.37 -17.43
C LEU A 47 -15.79 -6.15 -17.12
N ALA A 48 -14.58 -6.33 -16.56
CA ALA A 48 -13.65 -5.22 -16.31
C ALA A 48 -13.14 -4.60 -17.63
N SER A 49 -12.98 -5.42 -18.67
CA SER A 49 -12.57 -5.01 -20.01
C SER A 49 -13.63 -4.21 -20.77
N SER A 50 -14.92 -4.36 -20.40
CA SER A 50 -16.06 -3.70 -21.05
C SER A 50 -16.73 -2.63 -20.18
N SER A 51 -16.37 -2.55 -18.90
CA SER A 51 -16.84 -1.54 -17.97
C SER A 51 -15.95 -0.30 -18.02
N SER A 52 -16.50 0.86 -17.68
CA SER A 52 -15.83 2.17 -17.60
C SER A 52 -14.64 2.23 -16.61
N CYS A 53 -14.19 1.09 -16.08
CA CYS A 53 -13.07 0.89 -15.18
C CYS A 53 -11.89 0.29 -15.93
N ASP A 54 -11.62 0.84 -17.10
CA ASP A 54 -10.55 0.39 -17.97
C ASP A 54 -9.17 0.72 -17.36
N ARG A 55 -8.13 0.33 -18.10
CA ARG A 55 -6.74 0.61 -17.71
C ARG A 55 -6.47 2.11 -17.58
N PHE A 56 -7.18 2.96 -18.32
CA PHE A 56 -7.07 4.40 -18.22
C PHE A 56 -7.60 4.92 -16.88
N PHE A 57 -8.79 4.48 -16.44
CA PHE A 57 -9.30 4.81 -15.11
C PHE A 57 -8.32 4.37 -14.02
N GLN A 58 -7.80 3.15 -14.12
CA GLN A 58 -6.85 2.62 -13.14
C GLN A 58 -5.56 3.46 -13.08
N ASP A 59 -4.97 3.80 -14.24
CA ASP A 59 -3.78 4.64 -14.30
C ASP A 59 -4.05 6.04 -13.73
N HIS A 60 -5.19 6.65 -14.09
CA HIS A 60 -5.59 7.96 -13.59
C HIS A 60 -5.77 7.96 -12.06
N LEU A 61 -6.48 6.97 -11.52
CA LEU A 61 -6.71 6.82 -10.09
C LEU A 61 -5.39 6.65 -9.32
N CYS A 62 -4.50 5.79 -9.79
CA CYS A 62 -3.21 5.57 -9.16
C CYS A 62 -2.31 6.81 -9.23
N ASP A 63 -2.42 7.61 -10.29
CA ASP A 63 -1.73 8.88 -10.42
C ASP A 63 -2.28 9.92 -9.44
N GLN A 64 -3.60 9.96 -9.21
CA GLN A 64 -4.19 10.82 -8.19
C GLN A 64 -3.65 10.49 -6.79
N TYR A 65 -3.64 9.21 -6.41
CA TYR A 65 -3.06 8.81 -5.12
C TYR A 65 -1.57 9.18 -5.00
N ALA A 66 -0.77 8.91 -6.04
CA ALA A 66 0.65 9.28 -6.03
C ALA A 66 0.85 10.79 -5.92
N ASN A 67 0.04 11.60 -6.62
CA ASN A 67 0.08 13.05 -6.54
C ASN A 67 -0.32 13.57 -5.16
N THR A 68 -1.35 12.99 -4.53
CA THR A 68 -1.72 13.30 -3.15
C THR A 68 -0.56 13.04 -2.19
N LEU A 69 0.13 11.90 -2.34
CA LEU A 69 1.27 11.55 -1.49
C LEU A 69 2.53 12.40 -1.71
N ARG A 70 2.63 13.13 -2.84
CA ARG A 70 3.69 14.13 -3.05
C ARG A 70 3.49 15.39 -2.22
N MET A 71 2.27 15.62 -1.72
CA MET A 71 2.00 16.71 -0.80
C MET A 71 2.54 16.35 0.60
N SER A 72 3.13 17.32 1.28
CA SER A 72 3.50 17.16 2.70
C SER A 72 2.25 17.33 3.56
N PHE A 73 2.01 16.39 4.46
CA PHE A 73 0.94 16.47 5.45
C PHE A 73 1.53 16.75 6.83
N GLU A 74 0.74 17.34 7.72
CA GLU A 74 1.18 17.62 9.09
C GLU A 74 1.26 16.35 9.93
N ASN A 75 0.30 15.44 9.73
CA ASN A 75 0.16 14.24 10.53
C ASN A 75 -0.44 13.10 9.70
N ARG A 76 -0.39 11.90 10.28
CA ARG A 76 -0.86 10.66 9.65
C ARG A 76 -2.34 10.73 9.27
N GLU A 77 -3.18 11.30 10.13
CA GLU A 77 -4.63 11.38 9.86
C GLU A 77 -4.93 12.29 8.67
N SER A 78 -4.25 13.44 8.58
CA SER A 78 -4.36 14.34 7.43
C SER A 78 -3.98 13.65 6.12
N CYS A 79 -2.90 12.86 6.12
CA CYS A 79 -2.52 12.02 4.97
C CYS A 79 -3.59 10.97 4.63
N ILE A 80 -4.10 10.24 5.63
CA ILE A 80 -5.16 9.22 5.45
C ILE A 80 -6.46 9.83 4.93
N ASN A 81 -6.82 11.02 5.42
CA ASN A 81 -8.00 11.77 4.99
C ASN A 81 -7.86 12.22 3.54
N ALA A 82 -6.67 12.65 3.12
CA ALA A 82 -6.40 12.98 1.73
C ALA A 82 -6.53 11.76 0.80
N CYS A 83 -6.03 10.59 1.20
CA CYS A 83 -6.27 9.34 0.47
C CYS A 83 -7.78 9.01 0.40
N THR A 84 -8.54 9.25 1.47
CA THR A 84 -9.99 9.03 1.49
C THR A 84 -10.72 9.98 0.55
N ALA A 85 -10.32 11.26 0.49
CA ALA A 85 -10.91 12.23 -0.43
C ALA A 85 -10.75 11.84 -1.92
N VAL A 86 -9.60 11.28 -2.30
CA VAL A 86 -9.40 10.73 -3.66
C VAL A 86 -10.35 9.58 -3.95
N SER A 87 -10.52 8.67 -2.99
CA SER A 87 -11.46 7.55 -3.09
C SER A 87 -12.91 8.04 -3.26
N ASP A 88 -13.33 9.00 -2.46
CA ASP A 88 -14.70 9.51 -2.46
C ASP A 88 -15.02 10.25 -3.76
N ARG A 89 -14.08 11.09 -4.23
CA ARG A 89 -14.18 11.77 -5.53
C ARG A 89 -14.25 10.78 -6.68
N SER A 90 -13.42 9.74 -6.65
CA SER A 90 -13.39 8.72 -7.70
C SER A 90 -14.68 7.88 -7.69
N SER A 91 -15.23 7.58 -6.51
CA SER A 91 -16.48 6.83 -6.37
C SER A 91 -17.70 7.62 -6.84
N GLY A 92 -17.72 8.94 -6.59
CA GLY A 92 -18.78 9.82 -7.10
C GLY A 92 -18.75 9.97 -8.62
N ASN A 93 -17.57 9.95 -9.22
CA ASN A 93 -17.40 10.08 -10.67
C ASN A 93 -17.60 8.75 -11.43
N TRP A 94 -17.31 7.62 -10.79
CA TRP A 94 -17.27 6.30 -11.43
C TRP A 94 -18.02 5.27 -10.58
N TYR A 95 -19.34 5.46 -10.48
CA TYR A 95 -20.26 4.62 -9.68
C TYR A 95 -20.57 3.29 -10.39
N THR A 96 -19.55 2.49 -10.70
CA THR A 96 -19.77 1.09 -11.08
C THR A 96 -19.20 0.18 -10.00
N THR A 97 -19.92 -0.90 -9.68
CA THR A 97 -19.51 -1.89 -8.69
C THR A 97 -18.16 -2.54 -9.01
N ILE A 98 -17.72 -2.47 -10.26
CA ILE A 98 -16.44 -3.00 -10.74
C ILE A 98 -15.30 -2.03 -10.37
N CYS A 99 -15.52 -0.72 -10.51
CA CYS A 99 -14.55 0.32 -10.17
C CYS A 99 -14.31 0.41 -8.66
N SER A 100 -15.33 0.12 -7.86
CA SER A 100 -15.25 0.24 -6.39
C SER A 100 -14.13 -0.61 -5.78
N ARG A 101 -13.86 -1.80 -6.35
CA ARG A 101 -12.74 -2.66 -5.94
C ARG A 101 -11.39 -1.96 -6.17
N PHE A 102 -11.21 -1.33 -7.33
CA PHE A 102 -9.99 -0.58 -7.65
C PHE A 102 -9.79 0.62 -6.73
N ILE A 103 -10.87 1.39 -6.53
CA ILE A 103 -10.87 2.56 -5.67
C ILE A 103 -10.48 2.19 -4.25
N HIS A 104 -11.11 1.15 -3.68
CA HIS A 104 -10.83 0.69 -2.33
C HIS A 104 -9.40 0.17 -2.18
N ARG A 105 -8.90 -0.63 -3.14
CA ARG A 105 -7.51 -1.13 -3.06
C ARG A 105 -6.49 0.00 -3.17
N GLY A 106 -6.69 0.94 -4.10
CA GLY A 106 -5.85 2.13 -4.22
C GLY A 106 -5.81 2.94 -2.92
N LYS A 107 -6.98 3.15 -2.30
CA LYS A 107 -7.11 3.81 -0.99
C LYS A 107 -6.29 3.08 0.07
N THR A 108 -6.43 1.76 0.18
CA THR A 108 -5.68 0.96 1.17
C THR A 108 -4.17 1.10 0.99
N ILE A 109 -3.66 1.06 -0.25
CA ILE A 109 -2.23 1.22 -0.54
C ILE A 109 -1.76 2.63 -0.15
N CYS A 110 -2.53 3.67 -0.50
CA CYS A 110 -2.23 5.05 -0.10
C CYS A 110 -2.18 5.22 1.42
N GLN A 111 -3.15 4.64 2.14
CA GLN A 111 -3.17 4.69 3.61
C GLN A 111 -2.01 3.90 4.24
N GLN A 112 -1.57 2.80 3.63
CA GLN A 112 -0.38 2.07 4.07
C GLN A 112 0.87 2.93 3.97
N TYR A 113 1.04 3.69 2.88
CA TYR A 113 2.12 4.67 2.77
C TYR A 113 2.07 5.68 3.91
N CYS A 114 0.90 6.28 4.16
CA CYS A 114 0.74 7.25 5.26
C CYS A 114 1.16 6.65 6.62
N ARG A 115 0.77 5.40 6.90
CA ARG A 115 1.13 4.71 8.16
C ARG A 115 2.62 4.40 8.29
N GLN A 116 3.33 4.24 7.20
CA GLN A 116 4.78 3.94 7.21
C GLN A 116 5.65 5.20 7.26
N HIS A 117 5.14 6.33 6.75
CA HIS A 117 5.88 7.59 6.66
C HIS A 117 5.57 8.58 7.77
N TYR A 118 4.35 8.56 8.30
CA TYR A 118 3.95 9.40 9.43
C TYR A 118 3.90 8.54 10.69
N GLU A 119 4.84 8.78 11.59
CA GLU A 119 4.82 8.19 12.94
C GLU A 119 3.58 8.69 13.70
N TYR A 120 3.10 7.88 14.65
CA TYR A 120 2.09 8.33 15.60
C TYR A 120 2.76 9.43 16.44
N SER A 121 2.20 10.64 16.47
CA SER A 121 2.73 11.77 17.22
C SER A 121 2.50 11.65 18.74
N GLU A 122 2.63 10.44 19.32
CA GLU A 122 2.42 10.22 20.76
C GLU A 122 3.68 10.37 21.62
N ASN A 123 4.87 10.55 21.03
CA ASN A 123 6.13 10.59 21.80
C ASN A 123 6.90 11.93 21.74
N ARG A 124 6.21 13.08 21.63
CA ARG A 124 6.87 14.40 21.75
C ARG A 124 6.35 15.19 22.96
N ALA A 125 6.23 14.52 24.11
CA ALA A 125 5.89 15.14 25.40
C ALA A 125 6.76 14.64 26.57
N GLU A 126 7.93 14.04 26.32
CA GLU A 126 8.87 13.67 27.38
C GLU A 126 10.32 13.88 26.95
N THR A 127 10.79 15.13 27.04
CA THR A 127 12.17 15.51 27.43
C THR A 127 12.19 17.00 27.76
#